data_AF-A0A9D8QD72-F1
#
_entry.id   AF-A0A9D8QD72-F1
#
_cell.length_a   1.000
_cell.length_b   1.000
_cell.length_c   1.000
_cell.angle_alpha   90.00
_cell.angle_beta   90.00
_cell.angle_gamma   90.00
#
_symmetry.space_group_name_H-M   'P 1'
#
loop_
_entity.id
_entity.type
_entity.pdbx_description
1 polymer ?
#
loop_
_entity_poly.entity_id
_entity_poly.type
_entity_poly.pdbx_seq_one_letter_code
_entity_poly.pdbx_strand_id
1 'polypeptide(L)'
;MTALSPVDTAAAPFSPAAITQEEAAAMFRAAVNLFRLWGVTDEEAAMLLDQPVRSYRRWKSGEIGRIDRDGAARLSNLMGIHKALRLIFREPQRGYAWIRAANEAFGGKSALAVMLDGELTDLMRVRRYLDAERGLW
;
A
#
# COMPACT_ATOMS: atom_id res chain seq x y z
N MET A 1 -2.09 30.52 -27.26
CA MET A 1 -0.97 29.57 -27.41
C MET A 1 -0.78 28.88 -26.06
N THR A 2 -1.04 27.58 -25.97
CA THR A 2 -0.87 26.82 -24.72
C THR A 2 0.62 26.54 -24.52
N ALA A 3 1.24 27.14 -23.50
CA ALA A 3 2.62 26.86 -23.15
C ALA A 3 2.70 25.50 -22.44
N LEU A 4 3.50 24.58 -22.98
CA LEU A 4 3.80 23.31 -22.32
C LEU A 4 5.06 23.49 -21.46
N SER A 5 4.94 23.23 -20.17
CA SER A 5 6.09 23.17 -19.27
C SER A 5 6.62 21.73 -19.19
N PRO A 6 7.95 21.52 -19.30
CA PRO A 6 8.54 20.20 -19.06
C PRO A 6 8.27 19.76 -17.63
N VAL A 7 7.80 18.52 -17.46
CA VAL A 7 7.83 17.86 -16.16
C VAL A 7 9.25 17.41 -15.92
N ASP A 8 9.88 17.88 -14.85
CA ASP A 8 11.17 17.36 -14.43
C ASP A 8 11.01 15.88 -14.06
N THR A 9 11.71 15.02 -14.80
CA THR A 9 11.70 13.56 -14.64
C THR A 9 13.05 13.04 -14.15
N ALA A 10 13.99 13.93 -13.83
CA ALA A 10 15.25 13.53 -13.25
C ALA A 10 15.01 12.82 -11.92
N ALA A 11 15.62 11.65 -11.75
CA ALA A 11 15.54 10.93 -10.49
C ALA A 11 16.22 11.76 -9.40
N ALA A 12 15.50 12.08 -8.33
CA ALA A 12 16.07 12.72 -7.16
C ALA A 12 17.20 11.83 -6.60
N PRO A 13 18.32 12.41 -6.11
CA PRO A 13 19.38 11.65 -5.48
C PRO A 13 18.84 10.89 -4.26
N PHE A 14 19.39 9.69 -4.01
CA PHE A 14 19.04 8.93 -2.81
C PHE A 14 19.30 9.77 -1.55
N SER A 15 18.29 9.86 -0.68
CA SER A 15 18.38 10.53 0.61
C SER A 15 18.08 9.52 1.72
N PRO A 16 18.92 9.44 2.78
CA PRO A 16 18.64 8.63 3.95
C PRO A 16 17.56 9.26 4.86
N ALA A 17 16.99 10.41 4.45
CA ALA A 17 15.93 11.07 5.19
C ALA A 17 14.69 10.18 5.34
N ALA A 18 13.96 10.37 6.44
CA ALA A 18 12.69 9.70 6.64
C ALA A 18 11.66 10.14 5.58
N ILE A 19 10.66 9.30 5.36
CA ILE A 19 9.51 9.60 4.50
C ILE A 19 8.91 10.93 4.95
N THR A 20 8.86 11.89 4.04
CA THR A 20 8.30 13.22 4.27
C THR A 20 6.77 13.16 4.38
N GLN A 21 6.16 14.21 4.94
CA GLN A 21 4.69 14.29 4.98
C GLN A 21 4.07 14.31 3.59
N GLU A 22 4.75 14.89 2.60
CA GLU A 22 4.27 14.96 1.22
C GLU A 22 4.27 13.57 0.57
N GLU A 23 5.36 12.82 0.71
CA GLU A 23 5.45 11.42 0.25
C GLU A 23 4.42 10.54 0.96
N ALA A 24 4.26 10.69 2.28
CA ALA A 24 3.25 9.96 3.04
C ALA A 24 1.83 10.27 2.54
N ALA A 25 1.50 11.55 2.30
CA ALA A 25 0.20 11.95 1.76
C ALA A 25 -0.02 11.41 0.34
N ALA A 26 1.03 11.37 -0.49
CA ALA A 26 0.98 10.78 -1.83
C ALA A 26 0.71 9.26 -1.76
N MET A 27 1.42 8.54 -0.89
CA MET A 27 1.17 7.12 -0.65
C MET A 27 -0.23 6.87 -0.10
N PHE A 28 -0.76 7.73 0.78
CA PHE A 28 -2.12 7.59 1.28
C PHE A 28 -3.15 7.70 0.15
N ARG A 29 -3.01 8.68 -0.75
CA ARG A 29 -3.89 8.79 -1.94
C ARG A 29 -3.80 7.55 -2.83
N ALA A 30 -2.59 7.01 -3.02
CA ALA A 30 -2.40 5.77 -3.75
C ALA A 30 -3.05 4.56 -3.04
N ALA A 31 -2.92 4.47 -1.71
CA ALA A 31 -3.53 3.43 -0.89
C ALA A 31 -5.07 3.47 -0.96
N VAL A 32 -5.71 4.65 -0.94
CA VAL A 32 -7.17 4.77 -1.12
C VAL A 32 -7.62 4.15 -2.45
N ASN A 33 -6.89 4.42 -3.54
CA ASN A 33 -7.17 3.82 -4.84
C ASN A 33 -6.93 2.31 -4.85
N LEU A 34 -5.87 1.86 -4.19
CA LEU A 34 -5.51 0.45 -4.06
C LEU A 34 -6.58 -0.32 -3.28
N PHE A 35 -7.05 0.22 -2.16
CA PHE A 35 -8.12 -0.34 -1.35
C PHE A 35 -9.41 -0.50 -2.17
N ARG A 36 -9.76 0.48 -3.01
CA ARG A 36 -10.89 0.34 -3.94
C ARG A 36 -10.70 -0.85 -4.89
N LEU A 37 -9.51 -1.02 -5.46
CA LEU A 37 -9.20 -2.13 -6.37
C LEU A 37 -9.20 -3.49 -5.68
N TRP A 38 -8.79 -3.52 -4.40
CA TRP A 38 -8.85 -4.72 -3.56
C TRP A 38 -10.22 -4.95 -2.93
N GLY A 39 -11.19 -4.04 -3.13
CA GLY A 39 -12.50 -4.09 -2.48
C GLY A 39 -12.45 -3.98 -0.96
N VAL A 40 -11.40 -3.36 -0.40
CA VAL A 40 -11.20 -3.16 1.05
C VAL A 40 -12.19 -2.13 1.58
N THR A 41 -12.85 -2.45 2.70
CA THR A 41 -13.81 -1.54 3.34
C THR A 41 -13.12 -0.40 4.09
N ASP A 42 -13.88 0.61 4.53
CA ASP A 42 -13.29 1.70 5.32
C ASP A 42 -12.81 1.23 6.69
N GLU A 43 -13.49 0.23 7.28
CA GLU A 43 -13.11 -0.42 8.53
C GLU A 43 -11.82 -1.23 8.38
N GLU A 44 -11.73 -2.03 7.32
CA GLU A 44 -10.52 -2.79 6.98
C GLU A 44 -9.35 -1.84 6.68
N ALA A 45 -9.57 -0.78 5.88
CA ALA A 45 -8.54 0.21 5.56
C ALA A 45 -8.02 0.93 6.81
N ALA A 46 -8.92 1.29 7.73
CA ALA A 46 -8.57 1.90 9.00
C ALA A 46 -7.71 0.96 9.85
N MET A 47 -8.04 -0.34 9.88
CA MET A 47 -7.24 -1.37 10.55
C MET A 47 -5.85 -1.54 9.93
N LEU A 48 -5.76 -1.62 8.59
CA LEU A 48 -4.48 -1.74 7.88
C LEU A 48 -3.54 -0.55 8.15
N LEU A 49 -4.11 0.64 8.33
CA LEU A 49 -3.37 1.87 8.58
C LEU A 49 -3.21 2.21 10.07
N ASP A 50 -3.72 1.37 10.98
CA ASP A 50 -3.81 1.63 12.42
C ASP A 50 -4.35 3.03 12.74
N GLN A 51 -5.50 3.34 12.15
CA GLN A 51 -6.20 4.61 12.35
C GLN A 51 -7.61 4.36 12.87
N PRO A 52 -8.16 5.27 13.69
CA PRO A 52 -9.59 5.28 13.94
C PRO A 52 -10.36 5.42 12.63
N VAL A 53 -11.44 4.64 12.44
CA VAL A 53 -12.27 4.67 11.22
C VAL A 53 -12.73 6.10 10.87
N ARG A 54 -13.07 6.91 11.89
CA ARG A 54 -13.42 8.32 11.71
C ARG A 54 -12.27 9.14 11.10
N SER A 55 -11.05 8.93 11.59
CA SER A 55 -9.85 9.61 11.07
C SER A 55 -9.58 9.20 9.63
N TYR A 56 -9.64 7.89 9.33
CA TYR A 56 -9.47 7.39 7.97
C TYR A 56 -10.50 8.00 7.01
N ARG A 57 -11.79 8.01 7.37
CA ARG A 57 -12.86 8.59 6.53
C ARG A 57 -12.64 10.08 6.25
N ARG A 58 -12.22 10.85 7.26
CA ARG A 58 -11.86 12.27 7.09
C ARG A 58 -10.65 12.45 6.17
N TRP A 59 -9.62 11.62 6.32
CA TRP A 59 -8.45 11.69 5.43
C TRP A 59 -8.82 11.32 3.99
N LYS A 60 -9.67 10.31 3.81
CA LYS A 60 -10.20 9.87 2.52
C LYS A 60 -11.00 10.95 1.81
N SER A 61 -11.66 11.87 2.54
CA SER A 61 -12.34 13.04 1.97
C SER A 61 -11.41 14.21 1.60
N GLY A 62 -10.10 14.05 1.76
CA GLY A 62 -9.08 15.02 1.33
C GLY A 62 -8.41 15.78 2.47
N GLU A 63 -8.93 15.68 3.69
CA GLU A 63 -8.37 16.33 4.89
C GLU A 63 -7.33 15.43 5.55
N ILE A 64 -6.26 15.13 4.82
CA ILE A 64 -5.16 14.28 5.32
C ILE A 64 -4.42 15.05 6.42
N GLY A 65 -4.42 14.48 7.63
CA GLY A 65 -3.69 15.02 8.77
C GLY A 65 -2.20 14.65 8.75
N ARG A 66 -1.53 14.86 9.88
CA ARG A 66 -0.16 14.37 10.06
C ARG A 66 -0.16 12.83 10.04
N ILE A 67 0.60 12.28 9.11
CA ILE A 67 0.93 10.85 9.08
C ILE A 67 2.24 10.67 9.83
N ASP A 68 2.22 9.87 10.89
CA ASP A 68 3.42 9.59 11.70
C ASP A 68 4.30 8.51 11.06
N ARG A 69 5.36 8.12 11.77
CA ARG A 69 6.33 7.15 11.27
C ARG A 69 5.71 5.77 11.06
N ASP A 70 4.78 5.35 11.92
CA ASP A 70 4.12 4.06 11.80
C ASP A 70 3.17 4.05 10.60
N GLY A 71 2.31 5.07 10.47
CA GLY A 71 1.43 5.23 9.32
C GLY A 71 2.21 5.29 8.00
N ALA A 72 3.35 5.99 7.97
CA ALA A 72 4.22 6.02 6.79
C ALA A 72 4.84 4.64 6.48
N ALA A 73 5.23 3.86 7.51
CA ALA A 73 5.75 2.51 7.34
C ALA A 73 4.68 1.54 6.82
N ARG A 74 3.45 1.62 7.33
CA ARG A 74 2.29 0.84 6.85
C ARG A 74 1.98 1.13 5.39
N LEU A 75 1.92 2.42 5.03
CA LEU A 75 1.75 2.87 3.65
C LEU A 75 2.87 2.35 2.73
N SER A 76 4.13 2.44 3.17
CA SER A 76 5.27 1.92 2.41
C SER A 76 5.17 0.42 2.17
N ASN A 77 4.72 -0.37 3.15
CA ASN A 77 4.49 -1.80 2.97
C ASN A 77 3.36 -2.09 1.97
N LEU A 78 2.25 -1.37 2.05
CA LEU A 78 1.15 -1.50 1.08
C LEU A 78 1.60 -1.19 -0.36
N MET A 79 2.40 -0.13 -0.54
CA MET A 79 2.96 0.20 -1.85
C MET A 79 3.95 -0.89 -2.33
N GLY A 80 4.75 -1.45 -1.42
CA GLY A 80 5.64 -2.58 -1.71
C GLY A 80 4.88 -3.82 -2.18
N ILE A 81 3.80 -4.18 -1.48
CA ILE A 81 2.91 -5.30 -1.85
C ILE A 81 2.30 -5.07 -3.23
N HIS A 82 1.74 -3.88 -3.48
CA HIS A 82 1.20 -3.54 -4.80
C HIS A 82 2.25 -3.66 -5.91
N LYS A 83 3.45 -3.10 -5.68
CA LYS A 83 4.56 -3.17 -6.63
C LYS A 83 4.96 -4.63 -6.91
N ALA A 84 5.11 -5.46 -5.89
CA ALA A 84 5.50 -6.86 -6.06
C ALA A 84 4.44 -7.63 -6.88
N LEU A 85 3.15 -7.44 -6.58
CA LEU A 85 2.06 -8.04 -7.36
C LEU A 85 2.06 -7.59 -8.82
N ARG A 86 2.35 -6.31 -9.09
CA ARG A 86 2.48 -5.77 -10.44
C ARG A 86 3.64 -6.35 -11.24
N LEU A 87 4.66 -6.90 -10.56
CA LEU A 87 5.78 -7.59 -11.20
C LEU A 87 5.48 -9.08 -11.43
N ILE A 88 4.84 -9.74 -10.45
CA ILE A 88 4.49 -11.16 -10.52
C ILE A 88 3.39 -11.41 -11.56
N PHE A 89 2.36 -10.58 -11.59
CA PHE A 89 1.20 -10.77 -12.47
C PHE A 89 1.26 -9.87 -13.70
N ARG A 90 1.24 -10.48 -14.89
CA ARG A 90 1.09 -9.75 -16.16
C ARG A 90 -0.21 -8.94 -16.23
N GLU A 91 -1.30 -9.56 -15.79
CA GLU A 91 -2.62 -8.92 -15.72
C GLU A 91 -2.86 -8.37 -14.31
N PRO A 92 -2.99 -7.05 -14.14
CA PRO A 92 -3.08 -6.43 -12.81
C PRO A 92 -4.28 -6.92 -11.99
N GLN A 93 -5.39 -7.23 -12.65
CA GLN A 93 -6.60 -7.71 -12.01
C GLN A 93 -6.40 -9.05 -11.29
N ARG A 94 -5.51 -9.91 -11.81
CA ARG A 94 -5.15 -11.17 -11.14
C ARG A 94 -4.40 -10.91 -9.85
N GLY A 95 -3.51 -9.92 -9.83
CA GLY A 95 -2.83 -9.49 -8.61
C GLY A 95 -3.79 -8.92 -7.56
N TYR A 96 -4.81 -8.17 -7.98
CA TYR A 96 -5.83 -7.66 -7.07
C TYR A 96 -6.73 -8.76 -6.51
N ALA A 97 -7.15 -9.72 -7.36
CA ALA A 97 -7.91 -10.88 -6.92
C ALA A 97 -7.12 -11.79 -5.97
N TRP A 98 -5.82 -11.95 -6.21
CA TRP A 98 -4.93 -12.77 -5.39
C TRP A 98 -4.91 -12.34 -3.91
N ILE A 99 -5.00 -11.04 -3.63
CA ILE A 99 -5.03 -10.51 -2.27
C ILE A 99 -6.15 -11.13 -1.42
N ARG A 100 -7.28 -11.46 -2.04
CA ARG A 100 -8.45 -12.07 -1.37
C ARG A 100 -8.54 -13.58 -1.52
N ALA A 101 -7.74 -14.19 -2.40
CA ALA A 101 -7.74 -15.63 -2.60
C ALA A 101 -7.10 -16.36 -1.42
N ALA A 102 -7.62 -17.55 -1.09
CA ALA A 102 -6.98 -18.44 -0.12
C ALA A 102 -5.56 -18.80 -0.59
N ASN A 103 -4.60 -18.85 0.33
CA ASN A 103 -3.21 -19.12 0.02
C ASN A 103 -2.62 -20.12 1.04
N GLU A 104 -2.07 -21.22 0.52
CA GLU A 104 -1.45 -22.27 1.33
C GLU A 104 -0.24 -21.77 2.14
N ALA A 105 0.53 -20.81 1.60
CA ALA A 105 1.64 -20.18 2.32
C ALA A 105 1.19 -19.41 3.58
N PHE A 106 -0.10 -19.08 3.67
CA PHE A 106 -0.72 -18.44 4.82
C PHE A 106 -1.68 -19.37 5.56
N GLY A 107 -1.49 -20.69 5.45
CA GLY A 107 -2.32 -21.69 6.13
C GLY A 107 -3.77 -21.67 5.67
N GLY A 108 -4.00 -21.38 4.38
CA GLY A 108 -5.33 -21.29 3.77
C GLY A 108 -6.02 -19.94 3.96
N LYS A 109 -5.47 -19.02 4.77
CA LYS A 109 -5.93 -17.63 4.82
C LYS A 109 -5.57 -16.88 3.54
N SER A 110 -6.32 -15.82 3.24
CA SER A 110 -5.92 -14.87 2.20
C SER A 110 -4.84 -13.91 2.70
N ALA A 111 -4.12 -13.28 1.77
CA ALA A 111 -3.14 -12.25 2.12
C ALA A 111 -3.82 -11.08 2.85
N LEU A 112 -5.02 -10.67 2.43
CA LEU A 112 -5.80 -9.66 3.13
C LEU A 112 -6.15 -10.07 4.56
N ALA A 113 -6.57 -11.32 4.77
CA ALA A 113 -6.90 -11.81 6.11
C ALA A 113 -5.69 -11.79 7.04
N VAL A 114 -4.49 -12.10 6.53
CA VAL A 114 -3.24 -11.94 7.31
C VAL A 114 -2.98 -10.47 7.64
N MET A 115 -3.06 -9.57 6.66
CA MET A 115 -2.82 -8.14 6.90
C MET A 115 -3.82 -7.52 7.89
N LEU A 116 -5.04 -8.05 7.95
CA LEU A 116 -6.10 -7.62 8.87
C LEU A 116 -5.94 -8.17 10.29
N ASP A 117 -4.91 -8.96 10.59
CA ASP A 117 -4.52 -9.22 11.99
C ASP A 117 -4.00 -7.91 12.66
N GLY A 118 -3.67 -6.88 11.85
CA GLY A 118 -3.59 -5.47 12.25
C GLY A 118 -2.19 -4.97 12.60
N GLU A 119 -1.24 -5.85 12.86
CA GLU A 119 0.13 -5.47 13.20
C GLU A 119 0.92 -5.05 11.96
N LEU A 120 1.86 -4.11 12.12
CA LEU A 120 2.78 -3.73 11.04
C LEU A 120 3.57 -4.95 10.52
N THR A 121 3.89 -5.89 11.40
CA THR A 121 4.61 -7.12 11.06
C THR A 121 3.81 -8.04 10.13
N ASP A 122 2.48 -7.96 10.12
CA ASP A 122 1.64 -8.75 9.22
C ASP A 122 1.68 -8.20 7.79
N LEU A 123 1.68 -6.88 7.63
CA LEU A 123 1.96 -6.24 6.33
C LEU A 123 3.36 -6.62 5.84
N MET A 124 4.36 -6.59 6.73
CA MET A 124 5.73 -6.95 6.39
C MET A 124 5.86 -8.43 6.01
N ARG A 125 5.10 -9.33 6.65
CA ARG A 125 5.07 -10.76 6.34
C ARG A 125 4.59 -10.99 4.91
N VAL A 126 3.46 -10.39 4.52
CA VAL A 126 2.93 -10.50 3.14
C VAL A 126 3.89 -9.89 2.13
N ARG A 127 4.46 -8.72 2.43
CA ARG A 127 5.46 -8.08 1.57
C ARG A 127 6.68 -8.97 1.35
N ARG A 128 7.27 -9.50 2.42
CA ARG A 128 8.46 -10.37 2.36
C ARG A 128 8.20 -11.64 1.55
N TYR A 129 7.03 -12.24 1.72
CA TYR A 129 6.62 -13.38 0.92
C TYR A 129 6.62 -13.03 -0.58
N LEU A 130 5.93 -11.94 -0.97
CA LEU A 130 5.88 -11.52 -2.37
C LEU A 130 7.25 -11.11 -2.93
N ASP A 131 8.09 -10.47 -2.11
CA ASP A 131 9.46 -10.12 -2.47
C ASP A 131 10.35 -11.37 -2.69
N ALA A 132 10.11 -12.45 -1.96
CA ALA A 132 10.79 -13.74 -2.17
C ALA A 132 10.30 -14.42 -3.45
N GLU A 133 8.98 -14.47 -3.68
CA GLU A 133 8.38 -15.08 -4.87
C GLU A 133 8.87 -14.44 -6.19
N ARG A 134 9.06 -13.11 -6.21
CA ARG A 134 9.61 -12.44 -7.39
C ARG A 134 11.12 -12.65 -7.58
N GLY A 135 11.86 -12.99 -6.52
CA GLY A 135 13.33 -13.14 -6.56
C GLY A 135 13.79 -14.52 -6.99
N LEU A 136 12.86 -15.46 -7.17
CA LEU A 136 13.11 -16.85 -7.60
C LEU A 136 13.14 -17.01 -9.14
N TRP A 137 13.16 -15.90 -9.90
CA TRP A 137 13.15 -15.89 -11.36
C TRP A 137 14.28 -15.04 -11.93
#